data_AF-S0KE40-F1
#
_entry.id   AF-S0KE40-F1
#
_cell.length_a   1.000
_cell.length_b   1.000
_cell.length_c   1.000
_cell.angle_alpha   90.00
_cell.angle_beta   90.00
_cell.angle_gamma   90.00
#
_symmetry.space_group_name_H-M   'P 1'
#
loop_
_entity.id
_entity.type
_entity.pdbx_description
1 polymer ?
#
loop_
_entity_poly.entity_id
_entity_poly.type
_entity_poly.pdbx_seq_one_letter_code
_entity_poly.pdbx_strand_id
1 'polypeptide(L)'
;MSNLKLLKYSTVSCGFIATILFISTFCIEYFVAALATQVSLNMIGESNNLSSFFNHLFIFFTVVFSAMLYYFCKKTDQTEFKEATTFYFFSFLILFLRTFLPSGNIHSFVYLLAAGIQILATLMALFFFLIVFLNRKYPFIFAILMVIDILIYLVSVFYSVFLTDFSLPNVGSIIAATINITFFSLFFLHTPIKKTG
;
A
#
# COMPACT_ATOMS: atom_id res chain seq x y z
N MET A 1 19.26 18.80 12.86
CA MET A 1 19.41 18.43 11.43
C MET A 1 19.58 16.92 11.18
N SER A 2 20.21 16.14 12.09
CA SER A 2 20.34 14.67 11.93
C SER A 2 18.99 13.94 12.03
N ASN A 3 18.10 14.33 12.95
CA ASN A 3 16.82 13.63 13.18
C ASN A 3 15.86 13.67 11.96
N LEU A 4 15.84 14.76 11.18
CA LEU A 4 15.00 14.84 9.98
C LEU A 4 15.54 14.02 8.81
N LYS A 5 16.88 14.00 8.64
CA LYS A 5 17.54 13.13 7.66
C LYS A 5 17.31 11.66 8.02
N LEU A 6 17.49 11.30 9.29
CA LEU A 6 17.20 9.96 9.78
C LEU A 6 15.74 9.58 9.51
N LEU A 7 14.78 10.43 9.86
CA LEU A 7 13.36 10.19 9.59
C LEU A 7 13.07 9.97 8.10
N LYS A 8 13.65 10.79 7.23
CA LYS A 8 13.53 10.62 5.77
C LYS A 8 14.03 9.25 5.33
N TYR A 9 15.26 8.88 5.69
CA TYR A 9 15.84 7.61 5.27
C TYR A 9 15.11 6.42 5.88
N SER A 10 14.69 6.49 7.16
CA SER A 10 13.87 5.45 7.79
C SER A 10 12.52 5.27 7.08
N THR A 11 11.85 6.36 6.71
CA THR A 11 10.58 6.32 5.95
C THR A 11 10.79 5.66 4.59
N VAL A 12 11.80 6.10 3.84
CA VAL A 12 12.12 5.57 2.51
C VAL A 12 12.53 4.09 2.58
N SER A 13 13.39 3.72 3.53
CA SER A 13 13.80 2.34 3.74
C SER A 13 12.61 1.46 4.13
N CYS A 14 11.69 1.95 4.97
CA CYS A 14 10.46 1.24 5.32
C CYS A 14 9.61 0.94 4.07
N GLY A 15 9.46 1.91 3.17
CA GLY A 15 8.73 1.71 1.92
C GLY A 15 9.40 0.69 1.00
N PHE A 16 10.73 0.75 0.84
CA PHE A 16 11.46 -0.26 0.06
C PHE A 16 11.39 -1.66 0.68
N ILE A 17 11.45 -1.78 2.01
CA ILE A 17 11.26 -3.06 2.71
C ILE A 17 9.87 -3.62 2.40
N ALA A 18 8.81 -2.80 2.46
CA ALA A 18 7.46 -3.23 2.07
C ALA A 18 7.43 -3.76 0.63
N THR A 19 8.00 -3.02 -0.33
CA THR A 19 8.08 -3.48 -1.73
C THR A 19 8.82 -4.81 -1.87
N ILE A 20 9.94 -5.00 -1.17
CA ILE A 20 10.71 -6.25 -1.19
C ILE A 20 9.89 -7.40 -0.60
N LEU A 21 9.15 -7.18 0.49
CA LEU A 21 8.28 -8.19 1.10
C LEU A 21 7.16 -8.63 0.13
N PHE A 22 6.56 -7.69 -0.60
CA PHE A 22 5.58 -8.01 -1.63
C PHE A 22 6.19 -8.83 -2.78
N ILE A 23 7.33 -8.39 -3.34
CA ILE A 23 8.03 -9.12 -4.41
C ILE A 23 8.40 -10.53 -3.92
N SER A 24 8.88 -10.65 -2.68
CA SER A 24 9.22 -11.95 -2.08
C SER A 24 8.01 -12.87 -2.00
N THR A 25 6.85 -12.34 -1.59
CA THR A 25 5.57 -13.08 -1.58
C THR A 25 5.24 -13.61 -2.98
N PHE A 26 5.28 -12.75 -3.99
CA PHE A 26 4.96 -13.12 -5.37
C PHE A 26 5.93 -14.15 -5.95
N CYS A 27 7.24 -13.99 -5.69
CA CYS A 27 8.26 -14.95 -6.11
C CYS A 27 8.05 -16.32 -5.45
N ILE A 28 7.71 -16.37 -4.16
CA ILE A 28 7.44 -17.62 -3.45
C ILE A 28 6.21 -18.31 -4.05
N GLU A 29 5.11 -17.58 -4.25
CA GLU A 29 3.89 -18.13 -4.85
C GLU A 29 4.12 -18.65 -6.28
N TYR A 30 4.84 -17.89 -7.10
CA TYR A 30 5.19 -18.29 -8.46
C TYR A 30 6.09 -19.52 -8.48
N PHE A 31 7.12 -19.57 -7.64
CA PHE A 31 8.03 -20.71 -7.54
C PHE A 31 7.29 -21.97 -7.09
N VAL A 32 6.38 -21.84 -6.13
CA VAL A 32 5.57 -22.96 -5.62
C VAL A 32 4.59 -23.46 -6.68
N ALA A 33 3.94 -22.56 -7.42
CA ALA A 33 3.06 -22.94 -8.53
C ALA A 33 3.84 -23.62 -9.68
N ALA A 34 5.04 -23.13 -10.00
CA ALA A 34 5.93 -23.74 -11.00
C ALA A 34 6.45 -25.12 -10.55
N LEU A 35 6.73 -25.30 -9.26
CA LEU A 35 7.16 -26.58 -8.69
C LEU A 35 6.01 -27.60 -8.64
N ALA A 36 4.81 -27.16 -8.27
CA ALA A 36 3.60 -27.98 -8.25
C ALA A 36 3.17 -28.46 -9.64
N THR A 37 3.47 -27.69 -10.69
CA THR A 37 3.19 -28.08 -12.08
C THR A 37 4.23 -29.03 -12.66
N GLN A 38 5.45 -29.08 -12.12
CA GLN A 38 6.52 -29.99 -12.57
C GLN A 38 6.61 -31.30 -11.77
N VAL A 39 6.17 -31.30 -10.51
CA VAL A 39 6.15 -32.50 -9.67
C VAL A 39 4.70 -32.80 -9.34
N SER A 40 4.17 -33.95 -9.75
CA SER A 40 2.79 -34.40 -9.49
C SER A 40 2.56 -34.71 -8.00
N LEU A 41 2.83 -33.75 -7.12
CA LEU A 41 2.65 -33.85 -5.69
C LEU A 41 1.29 -33.26 -5.34
N ASN A 42 0.31 -34.15 -5.24
CA ASN A 42 -1.00 -33.93 -4.62
C ASN A 42 -0.93 -33.59 -3.10
N MET A 43 0.16 -32.98 -2.62
CA MET A 43 0.34 -32.55 -1.22
C MET A 43 0.60 -31.05 -1.06
N ILE A 44 0.43 -30.24 -2.11
CA ILE A 44 0.57 -28.77 -2.04
C ILE A 44 -0.84 -28.16 -2.03
N GLY A 45 -1.65 -28.57 -1.06
CA GLY A 45 -2.99 -28.02 -0.80
C GLY A 45 -3.06 -27.13 0.44
N GLU A 46 -2.00 -27.10 1.26
CA GLU A 46 -1.92 -26.18 2.40
C GLU A 46 -1.39 -24.84 1.91
N SER A 47 -2.16 -23.77 2.15
CA SER A 47 -1.72 -22.39 2.00
C SER A 47 -0.32 -22.24 2.58
N ASN A 48 0.66 -21.90 1.74
CA ASN A 48 2.05 -21.86 2.17
C ASN A 48 2.21 -20.85 3.31
N ASN A 49 2.45 -21.35 4.53
CA ASN A 49 2.60 -20.54 5.76
C ASN A 49 3.61 -19.39 5.58
N LEU A 50 4.61 -19.59 4.72
CA LEU A 50 5.61 -18.60 4.35
C LEU A 50 5.02 -17.42 3.55
N SER A 51 4.23 -17.67 2.49
CA SER A 51 3.59 -16.58 1.70
C SER A 51 2.65 -15.76 2.58
N SER A 52 1.83 -16.45 3.39
CA SER A 52 0.95 -15.80 4.36
C SER A 52 1.76 -14.88 5.30
N PHE A 53 2.86 -15.37 5.86
CA PHE A 53 3.73 -14.57 6.72
C PHE A 53 4.28 -13.31 6.03
N PHE A 54 4.79 -13.44 4.79
CA PHE A 54 5.29 -12.29 4.03
C PHE A 54 4.20 -11.27 3.69
N ASN A 55 2.98 -11.71 3.38
CA ASN A 55 1.83 -10.83 3.18
C ASN A 55 1.45 -10.06 4.45
N HIS A 56 1.44 -10.72 5.61
CA HIS A 56 1.17 -10.06 6.89
C HIS A 56 2.26 -9.04 7.24
N LEU A 57 3.53 -9.38 7.00
CA LEU A 57 4.63 -8.43 7.16
C LEU A 57 4.50 -7.26 6.19
N PHE A 58 4.17 -7.51 4.91
CA PHE A 58 3.93 -6.45 3.94
C PHE A 58 2.89 -5.46 4.47
N ILE A 59 1.71 -5.94 4.90
CA ILE A 59 0.62 -5.10 5.43
C ILE A 59 1.07 -4.35 6.69
N PHE A 60 1.84 -4.97 7.57
CA PHE A 60 2.41 -4.26 8.72
C PHE A 60 3.35 -3.13 8.28
N PHE A 61 4.27 -3.39 7.36
CA PHE A 61 5.22 -2.40 6.87
C PHE A 61 4.55 -1.29 6.06
N THR A 62 3.41 -1.52 5.39
CA THR A 62 2.64 -0.44 4.74
C THR A 62 2.00 0.52 5.75
N VAL A 63 1.52 0.00 6.89
CA VAL A 63 1.04 0.84 8.01
C VAL A 63 2.19 1.65 8.60
N VAL A 64 3.33 1.01 8.88
CA VAL A 64 4.51 1.71 9.43
C VAL A 64 5.00 2.79 8.46
N PHE A 65 5.08 2.46 7.16
CA PHE A 65 5.48 3.40 6.12
C PHE A 65 4.54 4.61 6.07
N SER A 66 3.22 4.39 6.02
CA SER A 66 2.25 5.48 5.94
C SER A 66 2.24 6.36 7.20
N ALA A 67 2.42 5.78 8.39
CA ALA A 67 2.57 6.53 9.64
C ALA A 67 3.84 7.39 9.64
N MET A 68 4.98 6.81 9.23
CA MET A 68 6.25 7.53 9.11
C MET A 68 6.15 8.64 8.06
N LEU A 69 5.48 8.38 6.95
CA LEU A 69 5.28 9.34 5.87
C LEU A 69 4.45 10.55 6.33
N TYR A 70 3.32 10.30 7.01
CA TYR A 70 2.53 11.35 7.64
C TYR A 70 3.38 12.20 8.60
N TYR A 71 4.15 11.54 9.48
CA TYR A 71 5.00 12.23 10.44
C TYR A 71 6.12 13.04 9.75
N PHE A 72 6.70 12.51 8.68
CA PHE A 72 7.71 13.18 7.87
C PHE A 72 7.16 14.45 7.21
N CYS A 73 6.02 14.37 6.52
CA CYS A 73 5.39 15.55 5.89
C CYS A 73 5.02 16.60 6.93
N LYS A 74 4.50 16.19 8.10
CA LYS A 74 4.20 17.09 9.22
C LYS A 74 5.45 17.80 9.78
N LYS A 75 6.60 17.13 9.81
CA LYS A 75 7.85 17.69 10.37
C LYS A 75 8.66 18.50 9.36
N THR A 76 8.41 18.36 8.07
CA THR A 76 9.13 19.06 6.99
C THR A 76 8.34 20.20 6.35
N ASP A 77 7.23 20.60 6.98
CA ASP A 77 6.33 21.67 6.54
C ASP A 77 5.75 21.44 5.12
N GLN A 78 5.61 20.16 4.75
CA GLN A 78 4.97 19.74 3.51
C GLN A 78 3.47 19.61 3.73
N THR A 79 2.86 20.73 4.11
CA THR A 79 1.44 20.79 4.51
C THR A 79 0.52 20.34 3.40
N GLU A 80 0.90 20.53 2.13
CA GLU A 80 0.14 20.06 0.98
C GLU A 80 -0.08 18.53 0.95
N PHE A 81 0.79 17.74 1.58
CA PHE A 81 0.64 16.27 1.64
C PHE A 81 -0.09 15.79 2.91
N LYS A 82 -0.48 16.68 3.82
CA LYS A 82 -0.99 16.30 5.13
C LYS A 82 -2.32 15.53 5.04
N GLU A 83 -3.27 16.02 4.26
CA GLU A 83 -4.57 15.39 4.07
C GLU A 83 -4.38 14.03 3.39
N ALA A 84 -3.59 13.98 2.31
CA ALA A 84 -3.30 12.78 1.55
C ALA A 84 -2.71 11.67 2.43
N THR A 85 -1.65 12.00 3.18
CA THR A 85 -0.96 11.04 4.08
C THR A 85 -1.82 10.60 5.26
N THR A 86 -2.73 11.45 5.74
CA THR A 86 -3.68 11.10 6.81
C THR A 86 -4.68 10.04 6.33
N PHE A 87 -5.33 10.26 5.18
CA PHE A 87 -6.24 9.27 4.60
C PHE A 87 -5.51 7.98 4.22
N TYR A 88 -4.27 8.09 3.74
CA TYR A 88 -3.45 6.94 3.39
C TYR A 88 -3.12 6.07 4.61
N PHE A 89 -2.74 6.68 5.74
CA PHE A 89 -2.53 5.97 6.98
C PHE A 89 -3.82 5.30 7.49
N PHE A 90 -4.95 6.00 7.48
CA PHE A 90 -6.23 5.42 7.89
C PHE A 90 -6.64 4.22 7.02
N SER A 91 -6.45 4.30 5.70
CA SER A 91 -6.72 3.18 4.80
C SER A 91 -5.93 1.94 5.17
N PHE A 92 -4.60 2.06 5.33
CA PHE A 92 -3.77 0.91 5.71
C PHE A 92 -4.02 0.42 7.12
N LEU A 93 -4.36 1.31 8.06
CA LEU A 93 -4.75 0.90 9.40
C LEU A 93 -6.02 0.04 9.38
N ILE A 94 -7.03 0.44 8.59
CA ILE A 94 -8.25 -0.36 8.41
C ILE A 94 -7.91 -1.70 7.75
N LEU A 95 -7.03 -1.71 6.73
CA LEU A 95 -6.57 -2.93 6.08
C LEU A 95 -5.90 -3.88 7.10
N PHE A 96 -4.98 -3.36 7.90
CA PHE A 96 -4.30 -4.14 8.94
C PHE A 96 -5.29 -4.71 9.94
N LEU A 97 -6.19 -3.87 10.48
CA LEU A 97 -7.22 -4.34 11.41
C LEU A 97 -8.10 -5.44 10.77
N ARG A 98 -8.51 -5.29 9.51
CA ARG A 98 -9.30 -6.30 8.79
C ARG A 98 -8.53 -7.59 8.50
N THR A 99 -7.21 -7.52 8.36
CA THR A 99 -6.36 -8.69 8.08
C THR A 99 -6.08 -9.49 9.35
N PHE A 100 -5.91 -8.82 10.50
CA PHE A 100 -5.52 -9.47 11.76
C PHE A 100 -6.67 -9.64 12.76
N LEU A 101 -7.79 -8.93 12.62
CA LEU A 101 -9.00 -9.22 13.40
C LEU A 101 -9.72 -10.42 12.76
N PRO A 102 -9.96 -11.51 13.50
CA PRO A 102 -10.73 -12.64 13.00
C PRO A 102 -12.19 -12.20 12.83
N SER A 103 -12.54 -11.64 11.68
CA SER A 103 -13.95 -11.55 11.30
C SER A 103 -14.37 -12.96 10.90
N GLY A 104 -15.08 -13.66 11.79
CA GLY A 104 -15.58 -15.02 11.55
C GLY A 104 -16.51 -15.18 10.33
N ASN A 105 -16.75 -14.10 9.57
CA ASN A 105 -17.49 -14.11 8.31
C ASN A 105 -17.12 -12.90 7.41
N ILE A 106 -16.52 -13.17 6.24
CA ILE A 106 -16.19 -12.17 5.19
C ILE A 106 -17.43 -11.51 4.55
N HIS A 107 -18.62 -12.07 4.78
CA HIS A 107 -19.90 -11.48 4.36
C HIS A 107 -20.59 -10.70 5.49
N SER A 108 -19.96 -10.56 6.66
CA SER A 108 -20.56 -9.77 7.74
C SER A 108 -20.68 -8.29 7.35
N PHE A 109 -21.78 -7.66 7.77
CA PHE A 109 -22.00 -6.22 7.54
C PHE A 109 -20.82 -5.37 8.03
N VAL A 110 -20.21 -5.73 9.17
CA VAL A 110 -19.05 -5.04 9.74
C VAL A 110 -17.84 -5.13 8.80
N TYR A 111 -17.57 -6.30 8.23
CA TYR A 111 -16.48 -6.48 7.28
C TYR A 111 -16.70 -5.68 5.99
N LEU A 112 -17.92 -5.74 5.44
CA LEU A 112 -18.28 -4.99 4.23
C LEU A 112 -18.23 -3.47 4.45
N LEU A 113 -18.72 -2.98 5.60
CA LEU A 113 -18.65 -1.58 5.97
C LEU A 113 -17.20 -1.11 6.11
N ALA A 114 -16.36 -1.89 6.81
CA ALA A 114 -14.94 -1.57 6.97
C ALA A 114 -14.21 -1.57 5.62
N ALA A 115 -14.52 -2.51 4.73
CA ALA A 115 -14.00 -2.54 3.36
C ALA A 115 -14.42 -1.30 2.56
N GLY A 116 -15.68 -0.90 2.64
CA GLY A 116 -16.20 0.32 1.99
C GLY A 116 -15.51 1.59 2.49
N ILE A 117 -15.35 1.73 3.81
CA ILE A 117 -14.63 2.88 4.40
C ILE A 117 -13.15 2.87 3.95
N GLN A 118 -12.52 1.70 3.90
CA GLN A 118 -11.14 1.58 3.40
C GLN A 118 -11.02 2.01 1.93
N ILE A 119 -11.94 1.58 1.06
CA ILE A 119 -11.96 1.98 -0.36
C ILE A 119 -12.08 3.50 -0.47
N LEU A 120 -13.03 4.09 0.27
CA LEU A 120 -13.24 5.52 0.27
C LEU A 120 -12.00 6.28 0.75
N ALA A 121 -11.42 5.87 1.88
CA ALA A 121 -10.19 6.47 2.41
C ALA A 121 -9.02 6.34 1.43
N THR A 122 -8.87 5.20 0.76
CA THR A 122 -7.84 4.99 -0.26
C THR A 122 -8.03 5.97 -1.41
N LEU A 123 -9.22 5.99 -2.03
CA LEU A 123 -9.50 6.89 -3.14
C LEU A 123 -9.31 8.35 -2.75
N MET A 124 -9.78 8.78 -1.58
CA MET A 124 -9.54 10.13 -1.08
C MET A 124 -8.06 10.44 -0.97
N ALA A 125 -7.26 9.53 -0.40
CA ALA A 125 -5.80 9.70 -0.33
C ALA A 125 -5.19 9.88 -1.72
N LEU A 126 -5.50 8.98 -2.66
CA LEU A 126 -4.96 9.02 -4.02
C LEU A 126 -5.34 10.31 -4.76
N PHE A 127 -6.60 10.75 -4.64
CA PHE A 127 -7.03 12.02 -5.24
C PHE A 127 -6.33 13.22 -4.63
N PHE A 128 -6.13 13.26 -3.30
CA PHE A 128 -5.35 14.35 -2.70
C PHE A 128 -3.89 14.31 -3.16
N PHE A 129 -3.24 13.15 -3.23
CA PHE A 129 -1.89 13.07 -3.80
C PHE A 129 -1.85 13.52 -5.26
N LEU A 130 -2.86 13.17 -6.07
CA LEU A 130 -2.97 13.64 -7.45
C LEU A 130 -3.07 15.16 -7.52
N ILE A 131 -3.94 15.78 -6.71
CA ILE A 131 -4.07 17.24 -6.63
C ILE A 131 -2.73 17.89 -6.29
N VAL A 132 -1.99 17.31 -5.33
CA VAL A 132 -0.66 17.80 -4.96
C VAL A 132 0.31 17.67 -6.13
N PHE A 133 0.37 16.53 -6.81
CA PHE A 133 1.29 16.32 -7.93
C PHE A 133 0.94 17.09 -9.21
N LEU A 134 -0.32 17.49 -9.39
CA LEU A 134 -0.73 18.41 -10.45
C LEU A 134 -0.24 19.86 -10.21
N ASN A 135 0.21 20.17 -8.99
CA ASN A 135 0.86 21.45 -8.73
C ASN A 135 2.19 21.53 -9.48
N ARG A 136 2.43 22.65 -10.19
CA ARG A 136 3.64 22.90 -11.01
C ARG A 136 4.97 22.76 -10.27
N LYS A 137 4.94 22.71 -8.93
CA LYS A 137 6.11 22.50 -8.07
C LYS A 137 6.70 21.09 -8.17
N TYR A 138 5.93 20.09 -8.60
CA TYR A 138 6.38 18.70 -8.64
C TYR A 138 6.48 18.16 -10.07
N PRO A 139 7.32 17.14 -10.30
CA PRO A 139 7.45 16.53 -11.62
C PRO A 139 6.14 15.90 -12.07
N PHE A 140 5.68 16.29 -13.27
CA PHE A 140 4.41 15.83 -13.85
C PHE A 140 4.30 14.30 -13.97
N ILE A 141 5.43 13.60 -14.08
CA ILE A 141 5.47 12.13 -14.11
C ILE A 141 4.80 11.49 -12.89
N PHE A 142 4.89 12.08 -11.70
CA PHE A 142 4.23 11.55 -10.51
C PHE A 142 2.70 11.69 -10.56
N ALA A 143 2.18 12.72 -11.23
CA ALA A 143 0.75 12.85 -11.48
C ALA A 143 0.25 11.75 -12.45
N ILE A 144 1.00 11.49 -13.53
CA ILE A 144 0.68 10.40 -14.46
C ILE A 144 0.69 9.05 -13.73
N LEU A 145 1.74 8.77 -12.95
CA LEU A 145 1.83 7.52 -12.17
C LEU A 145 0.68 7.39 -11.17
N MET A 146 0.26 8.48 -10.52
CA MET A 146 -0.90 8.48 -9.63
C MET A 146 -2.21 8.18 -10.35
N VAL A 147 -2.41 8.73 -11.56
CA VAL A 147 -3.61 8.42 -12.37
C VAL A 147 -3.63 6.93 -12.73
N ILE A 148 -2.49 6.38 -13.15
CA ILE A 148 -2.38 4.95 -13.46
C ILE A 148 -2.69 4.11 -12.21
N ASP A 149 -2.15 4.48 -11.05
CA ASP A 149 -2.39 3.78 -9.78
C ASP A 149 -3.88 3.79 -9.38
N ILE A 150 -4.54 4.95 -9.52
CA ILE A 150 -5.99 5.10 -9.31
C ILE A 150 -6.78 4.17 -10.25
N LEU A 151 -6.41 4.11 -11.52
CA LEU A 151 -7.08 3.25 -12.50
C LEU A 151 -6.91 1.76 -12.16
N ILE A 152 -5.69 1.33 -11.81
CA ILE A 152 -5.42 -0.06 -11.39
C ILE A 152 -6.26 -0.38 -10.15
N TYR A 153 -6.28 0.50 -9.16
CA TYR A 153 -7.05 0.31 -7.94
C TYR A 153 -8.56 0.22 -8.22
N LEU A 154 -9.12 1.14 -9.03
CA LEU A 154 -10.54 1.14 -9.39
C LEU A 154 -10.94 -0.10 -10.18
N VAL A 155 -10.16 -0.49 -11.18
CA VAL A 155 -10.39 -1.73 -11.94
C VAL A 155 -10.40 -2.93 -10.99
N SER A 156 -9.47 -2.97 -10.04
CA SER A 156 -9.40 -4.04 -9.04
C SER A 156 -10.62 -4.07 -8.12
N VAL A 157 -11.10 -2.90 -7.67
CA VAL A 157 -12.31 -2.81 -6.84
C VAL A 157 -13.54 -3.23 -7.63
N PHE A 158 -13.72 -2.72 -8.85
CA PHE A 158 -14.85 -3.11 -9.70
C PHE A 158 -14.84 -4.59 -10.05
N TYR A 159 -13.66 -5.16 -10.32
CA TYR A 159 -13.51 -6.59 -10.54
C TYR A 159 -14.02 -7.39 -9.33
N SER A 160 -13.64 -7.00 -8.11
CA SER A 160 -14.13 -7.69 -6.90
C SER A 160 -15.58 -7.41 -6.53
N VAL A 161 -16.17 -6.31 -6.98
CA VAL A 161 -17.59 -6.02 -6.74
C VAL A 161 -18.50 -6.74 -7.73
N PHE A 162 -18.10 -6.82 -9.00
CA PHE A 162 -18.99 -7.28 -10.08
C PHE A 162 -18.70 -8.70 -10.57
N LEU A 163 -17.48 -9.21 -10.42
CA LEU A 163 -17.05 -10.44 -11.12
C LEU A 163 -16.61 -11.57 -10.18
N THR A 164 -16.43 -11.31 -8.88
CA THR A 164 -16.02 -12.32 -7.89
C THR A 164 -16.76 -12.15 -6.57
N ASP A 165 -16.62 -13.12 -5.66
CA ASP A 165 -16.96 -12.91 -4.25
C ASP A 165 -16.14 -11.74 -3.71
N PHE A 166 -16.83 -10.76 -3.11
CA PHE A 166 -16.21 -9.53 -2.63
C PHE A 166 -15.19 -9.84 -1.52
N SER A 167 -13.92 -9.89 -1.92
CA SER A 167 -12.77 -10.10 -1.05
C SER A 167 -11.74 -9.00 -1.27
N LEU A 168 -11.45 -8.25 -0.22
CA LEU A 168 -10.44 -7.20 -0.19
C LEU A 168 -9.56 -7.38 1.06
N PRO A 169 -8.23 -7.28 0.94
CA PRO A 169 -7.48 -6.89 -0.25
C PRO A 169 -7.44 -8.00 -1.32
N ASN A 170 -7.51 -7.61 -2.60
CA ASN A 170 -7.28 -8.49 -3.74
C ASN A 170 -5.93 -8.19 -4.39
N VAL A 171 -5.44 -9.08 -5.26
CA VAL A 171 -4.10 -8.96 -5.88
C VAL A 171 -3.89 -7.60 -6.54
N GLY A 172 -4.85 -7.09 -7.32
CA GLY A 172 -4.70 -5.79 -7.99
C GLY A 172 -4.64 -4.61 -7.02
N SER A 173 -5.37 -4.65 -5.90
CA SER A 173 -5.32 -3.60 -4.87
C SER A 173 -3.97 -3.59 -4.13
N ILE A 174 -3.36 -4.76 -3.95
CA ILE A 174 -2.03 -4.91 -3.35
C ILE A 174 -0.94 -4.45 -4.33
N ILE A 175 -1.10 -4.75 -5.63
CA ILE A 175 -0.20 -4.25 -6.69
C ILE A 175 -0.23 -2.73 -6.73
N ALA A 176 -1.41 -2.11 -6.73
CA ALA A 176 -1.56 -0.66 -6.67
C ALA A 176 -0.85 -0.09 -5.43
N ALA A 177 -1.14 -0.62 -4.24
CA ALA A 177 -0.47 -0.21 -3.01
C ALA A 177 1.07 -0.31 -3.10
N THR A 178 1.59 -1.37 -3.73
CA THR A 178 3.04 -1.56 -3.90
C THR A 178 3.65 -0.57 -4.87
N ILE A 179 3.03 -0.33 -6.03
CA ILE A 179 3.45 0.69 -6.99
C ILE A 179 3.52 2.05 -6.28
N ASN A 180 2.48 2.35 -5.51
CA ASN A 180 2.31 3.59 -4.78
C ASN A 180 3.40 3.84 -3.73
N ILE A 181 3.63 2.86 -2.86
CA ILE A 181 4.69 2.91 -1.86
C ILE A 181 6.07 3.06 -2.53
N THR A 182 6.29 2.37 -3.66
CA THR A 182 7.56 2.40 -4.38
C THR A 182 7.85 3.79 -4.92
N PHE A 183 6.90 4.41 -5.63
CA PHE A 183 7.16 5.75 -6.17
C PHE A 183 7.14 6.84 -5.09
N PHE A 184 6.37 6.70 -4.01
CA PHE A 184 6.50 7.63 -2.88
C PHE A 184 7.88 7.54 -2.24
N SER A 185 8.40 6.33 -2.05
CA SER A 185 9.75 6.13 -1.52
C SER A 185 10.79 6.82 -2.41
N LEU A 186 10.67 6.70 -3.74
CA LEU A 186 11.52 7.41 -4.70
C LEU A 186 11.32 8.93 -4.64
N PHE A 187 10.09 9.41 -4.63
CA PHE A 187 9.76 10.84 -4.57
C PHE A 187 10.37 11.49 -3.32
N PHE A 188 10.14 10.92 -2.14
CA PHE A 188 10.65 11.48 -0.89
C PHE A 188 12.17 11.32 -0.74
N LEU A 189 12.77 10.29 -1.35
CA LEU A 189 14.23 10.16 -1.46
C LEU A 189 14.85 11.35 -2.22
N HIS A 190 14.21 11.80 -3.31
CA HIS A 190 14.69 12.93 -4.11
C HIS A 190 14.20 14.30 -3.62
N THR A 191 13.20 14.35 -2.75
CA THR A 191 12.67 15.60 -2.22
C THR A 191 13.64 16.24 -1.21
N PRO A 192 14.06 17.51 -1.40
CA PRO A 192 14.96 18.18 -0.47
C PRO A 192 14.27 18.50 0.84
N ILE A 193 14.99 18.35 1.96
CA ILE A 193 14.52 18.80 3.27
C ILE A 193 14.70 20.32 3.32
N LYS A 194 13.61 21.08 3.23
CA LYS A 194 13.66 22.54 3.44
C LYS A 194 14.08 22.81 4.88
N LYS A 195 15.05 23.71 5.07
CA LYS A 195 15.42 24.20 6.40
C LYS A 195 14.26 25.04 6.91
N THR A 196 13.65 24.65 8.03
CA THR A 196 12.95 25.62 8.88
C THR A 196 14.02 26.53 9.45
N GLY A 197 14.00 27.80 9.02
CA GLY A 197 14.82 28.87 9.60
C GLY A 197 14.39 29.16 11.02
#